data_AF-A0A6M3QH20-F1
#
_entry.id   AF-A0A6M3QH20-F1
#
_cell.length_a   1.000
_cell.length_b   1.000
_cell.length_c   1.000
_cell.angle_alpha   90.00
_cell.angle_beta   90.00
_cell.angle_gamma   90.00
#
_symmetry.space_group_name_H-M   'P 1'
#
loop_
_entity.id
_entity.type
_entity.pdbx_description
1 polymer ?
#
loop_
_entity_poly.entity_id
_entity_poly.type
_entity_poly.pdbx_seq_one_letter_code
_entity_poly.pdbx_strand_id
1 'polypeptide(L)'
;MKNYIENKGTLNDENQQNSIKTKTPTTESLLTPRFYTTNFDEMESLDISSNRLEIEATIKEFRVDYNQYHFIRDHDFNKPLVHFDENSKSLMIEFLERSCTAEFSGFLLYKELSRHLKTKNPLLSEGFLFMSRDEARHAGFLNKSMSDFNVTLDLGFLTKSRKYTFFSPKFIFYATYLSEKIGYWRYITIYKHLEQNPEYRVHPIFKFFESWCQDENRHADFFAAILKSQPKLLTTNEAKLWCRFFLLSVFATMYLNDLQRSNFYRLIGLDAKEFDRYVIRKTNESAGRLFPIMLDVKHPLFFKYLDNCVQANLSLVKIEEKQKQHRGYIIEKFVYFLKRCFNYYMIAKNLVYLYFLQPINSQKTWNTIL
;
A
#
# COMPACT_ATOMS: atom_id res chain seq x y z
N MET A 1 57.09 23.84 -44.38
CA MET A 1 56.50 25.03 -45.02
C MET A 1 55.02 24.73 -45.23
N LYS A 2 54.13 25.45 -44.56
CA LYS A 2 52.70 25.70 -44.89
C LYS A 2 51.79 24.53 -45.38
N ASN A 3 50.78 24.27 -44.55
CA ASN A 3 49.34 24.24 -44.84
C ASN A 3 48.61 22.96 -45.30
N TYR A 4 47.34 22.90 -44.83
CA TYR A 4 46.21 21.96 -45.02
C TYR A 4 46.10 20.89 -43.92
N ILE A 5 45.37 21.05 -42.80
CA ILE A 5 44.00 21.56 -42.52
C ILE A 5 42.89 20.86 -43.33
N GLU A 6 41.94 20.30 -42.55
CA GLU A 6 40.56 19.88 -42.89
C GLU A 6 40.33 18.57 -43.64
N ASN A 7 40.20 17.47 -42.88
CA ASN A 7 38.97 16.66 -42.89
C ASN A 7 38.99 15.62 -41.75
N LYS A 8 38.45 16.00 -40.59
CA LYS A 8 37.92 15.07 -39.58
C LYS A 8 36.59 15.64 -39.10
N GLY A 9 35.60 15.59 -40.00
CA GLY A 9 34.20 15.80 -39.68
C GLY A 9 33.51 14.45 -39.53
N THR A 10 32.78 14.33 -38.41
CA THR A 10 31.61 13.47 -38.19
C THR A 10 31.81 11.95 -38.26
N LEU A 11 32.03 11.35 -37.09
CA LEU A 11 31.33 10.16 -36.61
C LEU A 11 31.65 10.01 -35.12
N ASN A 12 30.61 9.94 -34.30
CA ASN A 12 30.57 9.80 -32.83
C ASN A 12 30.34 11.11 -32.05
N ASP A 13 29.08 11.58 -32.07
CA ASP A 13 28.49 12.38 -30.98
C ASP A 13 26.98 12.11 -30.88
N GLU A 14 26.59 10.82 -30.87
CA GLU A 14 25.22 10.38 -30.52
C GLU A 14 25.25 9.33 -29.39
N ASN A 15 25.98 9.62 -28.32
CA ASN A 15 25.73 9.00 -27.02
C ASN A 15 25.42 10.11 -26.02
N GLN A 16 24.25 10.74 -26.17
CA GLN A 16 23.61 11.40 -25.05
C GLN A 16 23.38 10.33 -23.98
N GLN A 17 24.21 10.36 -22.94
CA GLN A 17 23.94 9.70 -21.67
C GLN A 17 22.53 10.10 -21.23
N ASN A 18 21.56 9.18 -21.42
CA ASN A 18 20.31 9.20 -20.68
C ASN A 18 20.63 8.98 -19.21
N SER A 19 21.01 10.07 -18.52
CA SER A 19 21.23 10.04 -17.09
C SER A 19 19.89 9.76 -16.41
N ILE A 20 19.77 8.57 -15.83
CA ILE A 20 18.63 8.19 -14.98
C ILE A 20 18.57 9.20 -13.84
N LYS A 21 17.43 9.88 -13.69
CA LYS A 21 17.26 10.90 -12.66
C LYS A 21 16.86 10.25 -11.34
N THR A 22 17.66 10.45 -10.30
CA THR A 22 17.27 10.10 -8.92
C THR A 22 16.22 11.10 -8.44
N LYS A 23 15.01 10.63 -8.14
CA LYS A 23 13.90 11.49 -7.72
C LYS A 23 13.94 11.76 -6.22
N THR A 24 13.75 13.01 -5.82
CA THR A 24 13.53 13.38 -4.42
C THR A 24 12.11 12.98 -4.01
N PRO A 25 11.91 12.29 -2.87
CA PRO A 25 10.60 11.81 -2.46
C PRO A 25 9.58 12.93 -2.28
N THR A 26 8.32 12.63 -2.62
CA THR A 26 7.17 13.55 -2.47
C THR A 26 6.93 14.01 -1.02
N THR A 27 6.34 15.22 -0.88
CA THR A 27 6.01 15.85 0.41
C THR A 27 5.04 15.01 1.23
N GLU A 28 5.33 14.83 2.53
CA GLU A 28 4.52 14.03 3.44
C GLU A 28 3.10 14.60 3.62
N SER A 29 2.11 13.71 3.60
CA SER A 29 0.72 13.97 3.97
C SER A 29 0.19 12.86 4.88
N LEU A 30 -1.08 12.95 5.28
CA LEU A 30 -1.73 11.85 6.01
C LEU A 30 -1.81 10.56 5.16
N LEU A 31 -1.85 10.69 3.83
CA LEU A 31 -2.09 9.59 2.88
C LEU A 31 -0.83 9.11 2.15
N THR A 32 0.36 9.64 2.50
CA THR A 32 1.64 9.13 2.00
C THR A 32 2.12 7.97 2.87
N PRO A 33 2.75 6.93 2.28
CA PRO A 33 3.37 5.86 3.05
C PRO A 33 4.35 6.41 4.09
N ARG A 34 4.36 5.81 5.28
CA ARG A 34 5.23 6.16 6.40
C ARG A 34 6.14 4.99 6.74
N PHE A 35 7.29 5.29 7.32
CA PHE A 35 8.22 4.30 7.85
C PHE A 35 7.84 4.03 9.30
N TYR A 36 7.79 2.76 9.69
CA TYR A 36 7.30 2.36 11.01
C TYR A 36 8.38 1.70 11.86
N THR A 37 8.27 1.89 13.16
CA THR A 37 9.01 1.14 14.19
C THR A 37 8.06 0.71 15.29
N THR A 38 8.45 -0.22 16.14
CA THR A 38 7.58 -0.79 17.17
C THR A 38 8.33 -1.12 18.46
N ASN A 39 7.59 -1.63 19.43
CA ASN A 39 8.15 -2.20 20.65
C ASN A 39 8.64 -3.62 20.37
N PHE A 40 9.93 -3.76 20.06
CA PHE A 40 10.55 -5.05 19.75
C PHE A 40 10.54 -6.01 20.93
N ASP A 41 10.64 -5.52 22.17
CA ASP A 41 10.62 -6.37 23.37
C ASP A 41 9.24 -6.99 23.57
N GLU A 42 8.17 -6.23 23.31
CA GLU A 42 6.80 -6.74 23.35
C GLU A 42 6.56 -7.78 22.23
N MET A 43 7.05 -7.52 21.02
CA MET A 43 7.00 -8.49 19.91
C MET A 43 7.80 -9.78 20.22
N GLU A 44 8.94 -9.65 20.87
CA GLU A 44 9.79 -10.77 21.27
C GLU A 44 9.12 -11.61 22.38
N SER A 45 8.33 -10.97 23.25
CA SER A 45 7.63 -11.62 24.37
C SER A 45 6.36 -12.41 23.99
N LEU A 46 5.96 -12.42 22.70
CA LEU A 46 4.73 -13.08 22.25
C LEU A 46 4.77 -14.58 22.49
N ASP A 47 3.79 -15.08 23.25
CA ASP A 47 3.54 -16.51 23.35
C ASP A 47 2.65 -16.98 22.19
N ILE A 48 3.25 -17.75 21.29
CA ILE A 48 2.59 -18.30 20.10
C ILE A 48 2.14 -19.76 20.27
N SER A 49 2.32 -20.35 21.46
CA SER A 49 2.12 -21.78 21.70
C SER A 49 0.70 -22.27 21.35
N SER A 50 -0.30 -21.43 21.59
CA SER A 50 -1.73 -21.74 21.37
C SER A 50 -2.11 -21.97 19.90
N ASN A 51 -1.35 -21.43 18.93
CA ASN A 51 -1.59 -21.62 17.50
C ASN A 51 -0.30 -21.93 16.71
N ARG A 52 0.66 -22.57 17.37
CA ARG A 52 2.01 -22.79 16.82
C ARG A 52 2.01 -23.57 15.50
N LEU A 53 1.14 -24.59 15.37
CA LEU A 53 1.11 -25.45 14.18
C LEU A 53 0.73 -24.69 12.91
N GLU A 54 -0.22 -23.76 12.98
CA GLU A 54 -0.60 -22.93 11.82
C GLU A 54 0.52 -21.94 11.46
N ILE A 55 1.22 -21.40 12.46
CA ILE A 55 2.39 -20.54 12.25
C ILE A 55 3.54 -21.34 11.60
N GLU A 56 3.81 -22.55 12.05
CA GLU A 56 4.81 -23.43 11.43
C GLU A 56 4.44 -23.80 9.99
N ALA A 57 3.15 -24.02 9.71
CA ALA A 57 2.66 -24.31 8.37
C ALA A 57 2.84 -23.12 7.40
N THR A 58 2.46 -21.92 7.83
CA THR A 58 2.64 -20.68 7.02
C THR A 58 4.13 -20.40 6.77
N ILE A 59 5.00 -20.57 7.77
CA ILE A 59 6.46 -20.41 7.58
C ILE A 59 7.03 -21.51 6.69
N LYS A 60 6.53 -22.75 6.80
CA LYS A 60 6.93 -23.82 5.86
C LYS A 60 6.58 -23.46 4.42
N GLU A 61 5.44 -22.83 4.19
CA GLU A 61 5.08 -22.32 2.86
C GLU A 61 6.05 -21.21 2.40
N PHE A 62 6.40 -20.26 3.27
CA PHE A 62 7.40 -19.22 2.96
C PHE A 62 8.78 -19.77 2.58
N ARG A 63 9.21 -20.88 3.20
CA ARG A 63 10.47 -21.57 2.88
C ARG A 63 10.47 -22.13 1.46
N VAL A 64 9.32 -22.50 0.91
CA VAL A 64 9.22 -23.04 -0.46
C VAL A 64 9.46 -21.96 -1.50
N ASP A 65 9.14 -20.69 -1.20
CA ASP A 65 9.39 -19.52 -2.06
C ASP A 65 8.88 -19.72 -3.51
N TYR A 66 7.60 -20.05 -3.67
CA TYR A 66 6.98 -20.30 -4.99
C TYR A 66 7.21 -19.16 -6.01
N ASN A 67 7.43 -17.93 -5.51
CA ASN A 67 7.64 -16.73 -6.33
C ASN A 67 9.12 -16.36 -6.55
N GLN A 68 10.09 -17.20 -6.17
CA GLN A 68 11.52 -16.92 -6.27
C GLN A 68 11.96 -16.39 -7.66
N TYR A 69 11.46 -17.00 -8.73
CA TYR A 69 11.80 -16.66 -10.11
C TYR A 69 10.75 -15.80 -10.82
N HIS A 70 9.65 -15.47 -10.16
CA HIS A 70 8.53 -14.78 -10.79
C HIS A 70 8.78 -13.28 -10.96
N PHE A 71 9.61 -12.64 -10.13
CA PHE A 71 9.91 -11.20 -10.24
C PHE A 71 11.17 -10.92 -11.06
N ILE A 72 11.27 -11.57 -12.20
CA ILE A 72 12.33 -11.37 -13.18
C ILE A 72 11.67 -10.77 -14.43
N ARG A 73 12.18 -9.62 -14.88
CA ARG A 73 11.67 -8.95 -16.09
C ARG A 73 11.81 -9.89 -17.28
N ASP A 74 10.70 -10.17 -17.95
CA ASP A 74 10.66 -10.98 -19.16
C ASP A 74 10.90 -10.14 -20.43
N HIS A 75 10.75 -10.77 -21.59
CA HIS A 75 10.92 -10.12 -22.89
C HIS A 75 9.92 -8.98 -23.17
N ASP A 76 8.78 -8.91 -22.47
CA ASP A 76 7.80 -7.85 -22.69
C ASP A 76 8.30 -6.49 -22.22
N PHE A 77 9.21 -6.48 -21.24
CA PHE A 77 9.87 -5.28 -20.76
C PHE A 77 10.90 -4.68 -21.72
N ASN A 78 11.26 -5.41 -22.78
CA ASN A 78 12.16 -4.91 -23.83
C ASN A 78 11.38 -4.31 -25.00
N LYS A 79 10.06 -4.47 -25.02
CA LYS A 79 9.21 -3.88 -26.05
C LYS A 79 9.13 -2.36 -25.81
N PRO A 80 9.04 -1.55 -26.88
CA PRO A 80 8.73 -0.13 -26.73
C PRO A 80 7.45 0.00 -25.91
N LEU A 81 7.50 0.81 -24.85
CA LEU A 81 6.30 1.13 -24.09
C LEU A 81 5.25 1.72 -25.05
N VAL A 82 3.97 1.44 -24.76
CA VAL A 82 2.87 2.18 -25.39
C VAL A 82 3.20 3.67 -25.30
N HIS A 83 2.93 4.44 -26.35
CA HIS A 83 3.28 5.86 -26.36
C HIS A 83 2.56 6.56 -25.20
N PHE A 84 3.30 6.81 -24.12
CA PHE A 84 2.83 7.56 -22.97
C PHE A 84 2.92 9.04 -23.31
N ASP A 85 1.79 9.74 -23.34
CA ASP A 85 1.82 11.19 -23.20
C ASP A 85 2.41 11.57 -21.82
N GLU A 86 2.88 12.80 -21.69
CA GLU A 86 3.55 13.28 -20.46
C GLU A 86 2.69 13.14 -19.20
N ASN A 87 1.37 13.28 -19.32
CA ASN A 87 0.46 13.11 -18.17
C ASN A 87 0.34 11.63 -17.78
N SER A 88 0.12 10.73 -18.74
CA SER A 88 0.07 9.28 -18.50
C SER A 88 1.38 8.75 -17.92
N LYS A 89 2.52 9.26 -18.39
CA LYS A 89 3.85 8.98 -17.83
C LYS A 89 3.96 9.42 -16.37
N SER A 90 3.54 10.65 -16.07
CA SER A 90 3.54 11.19 -14.70
C SER A 90 2.70 10.33 -13.74
N LEU A 91 1.50 9.91 -14.18
CA LEU A 91 0.62 9.04 -13.39
C LEU A 91 1.26 7.68 -13.10
N MET A 92 1.92 7.09 -14.09
CA MET A 92 2.64 5.81 -13.91
C MET A 92 3.83 5.95 -12.95
N ILE A 93 4.63 7.01 -13.09
CA ILE A 93 5.75 7.27 -12.17
C ILE A 93 5.22 7.48 -10.74
N GLU A 94 4.13 8.23 -10.55
CA GLU A 94 3.53 8.40 -9.22
C GLU A 94 3.08 7.07 -8.63
N PHE A 95 2.41 6.23 -9.42
CA PHE A 95 2.00 4.90 -8.98
C PHE A 95 3.20 4.06 -8.52
N LEU A 96 4.21 3.94 -9.37
CA LEU A 96 5.41 3.14 -9.08
C LEU A 96 6.19 3.67 -7.87
N GLU A 97 6.36 4.99 -7.74
CA GLU A 97 7.07 5.61 -6.61
C GLU A 97 6.37 5.29 -5.28
N ARG A 98 5.05 5.44 -5.25
CA ARG A 98 4.26 5.24 -4.04
C ARG A 98 4.20 3.78 -3.62
N SER A 99 3.96 2.89 -4.58
CA SER A 99 4.02 1.45 -4.34
C SER A 99 5.41 1.05 -3.84
N CYS A 100 6.47 1.48 -4.53
CA CYS A 100 7.85 1.14 -4.13
C CYS A 100 8.16 1.60 -2.70
N THR A 101 7.71 2.80 -2.33
CA THR A 101 7.91 3.33 -0.97
C THR A 101 7.12 2.55 0.08
N ALA A 102 5.93 2.05 -0.25
CA ALA A 102 5.11 1.25 0.65
C ALA A 102 5.76 -0.11 0.95
N GLU A 103 6.13 -0.86 -0.10
CA GLU A 103 6.79 -2.19 0.06
C GLU A 103 8.13 -2.05 0.77
N PHE A 104 8.90 -1.01 0.41
CA PHE A 104 10.18 -0.76 1.06
C PHE A 104 10.03 -0.41 2.55
N SER A 105 8.94 0.25 2.94
CA SER A 105 8.64 0.48 4.35
C SER A 105 8.30 -0.81 5.09
N GLY A 106 7.49 -1.69 4.48
CA GLY A 106 7.19 -3.02 5.03
C GLY A 106 8.46 -3.84 5.24
N PHE A 107 9.29 -3.92 4.21
CA PHE A 107 10.60 -4.56 4.24
C PHE A 107 11.44 -4.16 5.46
N LEU A 108 11.60 -2.86 5.72
CA LEU A 108 12.44 -2.38 6.82
C LEU A 108 11.90 -2.81 8.19
N LEU A 109 10.58 -2.70 8.40
CA LEU A 109 9.96 -3.13 9.64
C LEU A 109 10.15 -4.64 9.86
N TYR A 110 9.88 -5.46 8.85
CA TYR A 110 10.00 -6.91 8.95
C TYR A 110 11.45 -7.35 9.11
N LYS A 111 12.40 -6.66 8.46
CA LYS A 111 13.83 -6.93 8.63
C LYS A 111 14.27 -6.66 10.08
N GLU A 112 13.86 -5.55 10.68
CA GLU A 112 14.19 -5.27 12.08
C GLU A 112 13.52 -6.25 13.04
N LEU A 113 12.25 -6.60 12.81
CA LEU A 113 11.57 -7.67 13.58
C LEU A 113 12.33 -9.00 13.48
N SER A 114 12.74 -9.41 12.28
CA SER A 114 13.49 -10.65 12.09
C SER A 114 14.79 -10.67 12.91
N ARG A 115 15.50 -9.54 12.95
CA ARG A 115 16.77 -9.38 13.68
C ARG A 115 16.55 -9.44 15.19
N HIS A 116 15.55 -8.73 15.69
CA HIS A 116 15.29 -8.61 17.13
C HIS A 116 14.70 -9.90 17.73
N LEU A 117 13.83 -10.60 17.02
CA LEU A 117 13.13 -11.78 17.56
C LEU A 117 14.00 -13.06 17.58
N LYS A 118 15.17 -13.05 16.94
CA LYS A 118 15.98 -14.24 16.64
C LYS A 118 16.28 -15.12 17.85
N THR A 119 16.47 -14.52 19.02
CA THR A 119 16.91 -15.25 20.22
C THR A 119 15.75 -15.87 20.98
N LYS A 120 14.70 -15.11 21.33
CA LYS A 120 13.60 -15.63 22.14
C LYS A 120 12.41 -16.15 21.32
N ASN A 121 12.20 -15.64 20.10
CA ASN A 121 11.12 -16.09 19.22
C ASN A 121 11.64 -16.43 17.81
N PRO A 122 12.49 -17.47 17.68
CA PRO A 122 13.17 -17.80 16.43
C PRO A 122 12.20 -18.17 15.30
N LEU A 123 11.03 -18.72 15.62
CA LEU A 123 10.02 -19.06 14.62
C LEU A 123 9.42 -17.80 13.98
N LEU A 124 8.98 -16.82 14.78
CA LEU A 124 8.50 -15.55 14.25
C LEU A 124 9.62 -14.76 13.55
N SER A 125 10.83 -14.79 14.08
CA SER A 125 12.02 -14.20 13.44
C SER A 125 12.19 -14.71 12.01
N GLU A 126 12.06 -16.02 11.80
CA GLU A 126 12.15 -16.63 10.47
C GLU A 126 10.97 -16.22 9.57
N GLY A 127 9.74 -16.18 10.09
CA GLY A 127 8.59 -15.69 9.33
C GLY A 127 8.78 -14.26 8.83
N PHE A 128 9.20 -13.34 9.71
CA PHE A 128 9.49 -11.96 9.33
C PHE A 128 10.69 -11.83 8.39
N LEU A 129 11.67 -12.74 8.48
CA LEU A 129 12.79 -12.78 7.53
C LEU A 129 12.26 -13.06 6.12
N PHE A 130 11.38 -14.05 5.94
CA PHE A 130 10.81 -14.35 4.63
C PHE A 130 9.90 -13.26 4.10
N MET A 131 9.06 -12.65 4.95
CA MET A 131 8.30 -11.47 4.54
C MET A 131 9.23 -10.34 4.08
N SER A 132 10.30 -10.06 4.83
CA SER A 132 11.28 -9.04 4.42
C SER A 132 11.96 -9.36 3.08
N ARG A 133 12.19 -10.65 2.76
CA ARG A 133 12.69 -11.07 1.45
C ARG A 133 11.70 -10.71 0.34
N ASP A 134 10.43 -11.04 0.54
CA ASP A 134 9.39 -10.81 -0.47
C ASP A 134 9.17 -9.30 -0.69
N GLU A 135 9.05 -8.52 0.39
CA GLU A 135 8.92 -7.05 0.31
C GLU A 135 10.13 -6.37 -0.35
N ALA A 136 11.35 -6.85 -0.09
CA ALA A 136 12.55 -6.34 -0.76
C ALA A 136 12.51 -6.63 -2.26
N ARG A 137 12.00 -7.80 -2.65
CA ARG A 137 11.83 -8.21 -4.06
C ARG A 137 10.80 -7.33 -4.76
N HIS A 138 9.67 -7.10 -4.11
CA HIS A 138 8.59 -6.21 -4.53
C HIS A 138 9.08 -4.77 -4.75
N ALA A 139 9.68 -4.16 -3.72
CA ALA A 139 10.26 -2.82 -3.81
C ALA A 139 11.33 -2.72 -4.90
N GLY A 140 12.21 -3.73 -5.00
CA GLY A 140 13.24 -3.80 -6.03
C GLY A 140 12.67 -3.87 -7.45
N PHE A 141 11.61 -4.66 -7.65
CA PHE A 141 10.95 -4.80 -8.95
C PHE A 141 10.23 -3.52 -9.38
N LEU A 142 9.56 -2.82 -8.46
CA LEU A 142 8.97 -1.50 -8.70
C LEU A 142 10.03 -0.45 -9.03
N ASN A 143 11.13 -0.42 -8.27
CA ASN A 143 12.24 0.50 -8.54
C ASN A 143 12.87 0.27 -9.91
N LYS A 144 13.04 -1.01 -10.29
CA LYS A 144 13.52 -1.39 -11.62
C LYS A 144 12.50 -1.09 -12.73
N SER A 145 11.21 -1.05 -12.44
CA SER A 145 10.18 -0.65 -13.42
C SER A 145 10.17 0.86 -13.63
N MET A 146 10.51 1.67 -12.61
CA MET A 146 10.61 3.12 -12.78
C MET A 146 11.71 3.53 -13.78
N SER A 147 12.78 2.73 -13.93
CA SER A 147 13.84 3.05 -14.88
C SER A 147 13.36 3.08 -16.33
N ASP A 148 12.23 2.43 -16.64
CA ASP A 148 11.61 2.47 -17.97
C ASP A 148 11.10 3.89 -18.31
N PHE A 149 10.97 4.74 -17.30
CA PHE A 149 10.64 6.16 -17.42
C PHE A 149 11.84 7.07 -17.13
N ASN A 150 13.06 6.52 -17.11
CA ASN A 150 14.33 7.19 -16.77
C ASN A 150 14.37 7.79 -15.36
N VAL A 151 13.66 7.17 -14.41
CA VAL A 151 13.59 7.59 -13.01
C VAL A 151 13.94 6.41 -12.09
N THR A 152 14.63 6.68 -10.98
CA THR A 152 14.82 5.70 -9.91
C THR A 152 14.69 6.36 -8.53
N LEU A 153 14.43 5.52 -7.52
CA LEU A 153 14.48 5.91 -6.11
C LEU A 153 15.77 5.42 -5.46
N ASP A 154 16.40 6.29 -4.69
CA ASP A 154 17.48 5.91 -3.78
C ASP A 154 16.89 5.37 -2.47
N LEU A 155 16.71 4.06 -2.41
CA LEU A 155 16.18 3.36 -1.24
C LEU A 155 17.11 3.48 -0.01
N GLY A 156 18.43 3.59 -0.24
CA GLY A 156 19.41 3.78 0.82
C GLY A 156 19.28 5.16 1.47
N PHE A 157 19.08 6.20 0.65
CA PHE A 157 18.77 7.54 1.13
C PHE A 157 17.42 7.60 1.85
N LEU A 158 16.38 6.94 1.34
CA LEU A 158 15.06 6.86 1.98
C LEU A 158 15.16 6.33 3.41
N THR A 159 15.97 5.29 3.63
CA THR A 159 16.19 4.68 4.95
C THR A 159 16.76 5.68 5.97
N LYS A 160 17.66 6.58 5.53
CA LYS A 160 18.37 7.54 6.39
C LYS A 160 17.60 8.85 6.60
N SER A 161 16.80 9.26 5.63
CA SER A 161 16.16 10.59 5.59
C SER A 161 14.76 10.62 6.19
N ARG A 162 14.08 9.47 6.27
CA ARG A 162 12.68 9.39 6.72
C ARG A 162 12.55 9.30 8.24
N LYS A 163 11.49 9.92 8.76
CA LYS A 163 11.11 9.81 10.17
C LYS A 163 10.35 8.51 10.41
N TYR A 164 10.80 7.74 11.40
CA TYR A 164 10.09 6.55 11.86
C TYR A 164 8.92 6.95 12.75
N THR A 165 7.76 6.39 12.46
CA THR A 165 6.54 6.52 13.27
C THR A 165 6.40 5.29 14.15
N PHE A 166 6.29 5.48 15.47
CA PHE A 166 6.04 4.36 16.38
C PHE A 166 4.63 3.82 16.17
N PHE A 167 4.52 2.49 16.11
CA PHE A 167 3.25 1.79 16.03
C PHE A 167 3.23 0.61 16.99
N SER A 168 2.25 0.56 17.89
CA SER A 168 2.17 -0.48 18.93
C SER A 168 2.00 -1.87 18.29
N PRO A 169 2.65 -2.93 18.83
CA PRO A 169 2.54 -4.31 18.35
C PRO A 169 1.11 -4.77 18.09
N LYS A 170 0.21 -4.54 19.05
CA LYS A 170 -1.22 -4.86 18.91
C LYS A 170 -1.84 -4.26 17.65
N PHE A 171 -1.48 -3.02 17.32
CA PHE A 171 -2.03 -2.30 16.17
C PHE A 171 -1.39 -2.72 14.86
N ILE A 172 -0.11 -3.10 14.87
CA ILE A 172 0.57 -3.68 13.72
C ILE A 172 -0.18 -4.93 13.26
N PHE A 173 -0.58 -5.83 14.16
CA PHE A 173 -1.28 -7.05 13.75
C PHE A 173 -2.60 -6.79 13.02
N TYR A 174 -3.43 -5.88 13.51
CA TYR A 174 -4.68 -5.55 12.81
C TYR A 174 -4.44 -4.81 11.50
N ALA A 175 -3.58 -3.78 11.53
CA ALA A 175 -3.36 -2.90 10.40
C ALA A 175 -2.65 -3.64 9.27
N THR A 176 -1.60 -4.40 9.57
CA THR A 176 -0.86 -5.17 8.58
C THR A 176 -1.71 -6.28 8.01
N TYR A 177 -2.39 -7.11 8.83
CA TYR A 177 -3.31 -8.12 8.31
C TYR A 177 -4.31 -7.56 7.28
N LEU A 178 -4.91 -6.40 7.58
CA LEU A 178 -5.82 -5.74 6.65
C LEU A 178 -5.12 -5.12 5.45
N SER A 179 -3.90 -4.59 5.60
CA SER A 179 -3.07 -4.07 4.52
C SER A 179 -2.76 -5.16 3.49
N GLU A 180 -2.32 -6.32 3.95
CA GLU A 180 -2.04 -7.49 3.12
C GLU A 180 -3.32 -8.00 2.42
N LYS A 181 -4.44 -8.14 3.17
CA LYS A 181 -5.71 -8.59 2.56
C LYS A 181 -6.27 -7.58 1.55
N ILE A 182 -6.14 -6.28 1.79
CA ILE A 182 -6.59 -5.27 0.84
C ILE A 182 -5.65 -5.20 -0.37
N GLY A 183 -4.34 -5.36 -0.17
CA GLY A 183 -3.33 -5.51 -1.22
C GLY A 183 -3.66 -6.66 -2.17
N TYR A 184 -3.91 -7.85 -1.62
CA TYR A 184 -4.37 -9.02 -2.37
C TYR A 184 -5.54 -8.68 -3.30
N TRP A 185 -6.62 -8.14 -2.74
CA TRP A 185 -7.84 -7.86 -3.50
C TRP A 185 -7.65 -6.78 -4.56
N ARG A 186 -6.80 -5.78 -4.30
CA ARG A 186 -6.46 -4.76 -5.30
C ARG A 186 -5.71 -5.39 -6.47
N TYR A 187 -4.63 -6.11 -6.19
CA TYR A 187 -3.76 -6.68 -7.21
C TYR A 187 -4.49 -7.70 -8.08
N ILE A 188 -5.23 -8.64 -7.48
CA ILE A 188 -5.98 -9.63 -8.25
C ILE A 188 -7.11 -9.01 -9.08
N THR A 189 -7.74 -7.94 -8.60
CA THR A 189 -8.81 -7.25 -9.33
C THR A 189 -8.25 -6.51 -10.54
N ILE A 190 -7.14 -5.78 -10.36
CA ILE A 190 -6.44 -5.11 -11.47
C ILE A 190 -5.95 -6.14 -12.49
N TYR A 191 -5.32 -7.23 -12.04
CA TYR A 191 -4.83 -8.28 -12.92
C TYR A 191 -5.96 -8.87 -13.78
N LYS A 192 -7.05 -9.33 -13.14
CA LYS A 192 -8.19 -9.92 -13.87
C LYS A 192 -8.84 -8.94 -14.83
N HIS A 193 -8.97 -7.67 -14.47
CA HIS A 193 -9.46 -6.64 -15.37
C HIS A 193 -8.58 -6.51 -16.61
N LEU A 194 -7.26 -6.44 -16.43
CA LEU A 194 -6.31 -6.27 -17.52
C LEU A 194 -6.09 -7.53 -18.34
N GLU A 195 -6.36 -8.72 -17.82
CA GLU A 195 -6.43 -9.97 -18.59
C GLU A 195 -7.64 -9.97 -19.54
N GLN A 196 -8.78 -9.44 -19.09
CA GLN A 196 -9.99 -9.34 -19.91
C GLN A 196 -9.95 -8.16 -20.90
N ASN A 197 -9.21 -7.10 -20.57
CA ASN A 197 -9.12 -5.87 -21.36
C ASN A 197 -7.63 -5.51 -21.59
N PRO A 198 -6.90 -6.29 -22.41
CA PRO A 198 -5.45 -6.14 -22.59
C PRO A 198 -5.04 -4.80 -23.20
N GLU A 199 -5.94 -4.08 -23.88
CA GLU A 199 -5.72 -2.74 -24.42
C GLU A 199 -5.43 -1.68 -23.34
N TYR A 200 -5.91 -1.91 -22.10
CA TYR A 200 -5.64 -1.02 -20.97
C TYR A 200 -4.37 -1.39 -20.21
N ARG A 201 -3.64 -2.44 -20.63
CA ARG A 201 -2.37 -2.84 -20.03
C ARG A 201 -1.24 -1.96 -20.53
N VAL A 202 -1.17 -0.75 -19.98
CA VAL A 202 -0.19 0.27 -20.37
C VAL A 202 1.26 -0.08 -19.99
N HIS A 203 1.49 -1.04 -19.10
CA HIS A 203 2.83 -1.43 -18.65
C HIS A 203 2.93 -2.93 -18.30
N PRO A 204 4.04 -3.63 -18.63
CA PRO A 204 4.20 -5.07 -18.34
C PRO A 204 4.11 -5.46 -16.87
N ILE A 205 4.43 -4.53 -15.95
CA ILE A 205 4.40 -4.76 -14.49
C ILE A 205 3.08 -5.37 -14.01
N PHE A 206 1.95 -5.01 -14.62
CA PHE A 206 0.64 -5.50 -14.21
C PHE A 206 0.45 -7.01 -14.39
N LYS A 207 1.23 -7.66 -15.26
CA LYS A 207 1.21 -9.14 -15.39
C LYS A 207 1.70 -9.85 -14.13
N PHE A 208 2.52 -9.18 -13.33
CA PHE A 208 3.14 -9.74 -12.14
C PHE A 208 2.22 -9.64 -10.91
N PHE A 209 1.08 -8.95 -11.03
CA PHE A 209 0.15 -8.77 -9.93
C PHE A 209 -0.53 -10.08 -9.51
N GLU A 210 -0.59 -11.08 -10.39
CA GLU A 210 -1.05 -12.42 -10.02
C GLU A 210 -0.11 -13.06 -8.99
N SER A 211 1.19 -13.16 -9.27
CA SER A 211 2.16 -13.69 -8.32
C SER A 211 2.26 -12.81 -7.07
N TRP A 212 2.23 -11.49 -7.25
CA TRP A 212 2.29 -10.52 -6.15
C TRP A 212 1.17 -10.73 -5.15
N CYS A 213 -0.09 -10.81 -5.61
CA CYS A 213 -1.21 -11.00 -4.70
C CYS A 213 -1.08 -12.30 -3.90
N GLN A 214 -0.47 -13.36 -4.45
CA GLN A 214 -0.25 -14.58 -3.68
C GLN A 214 0.75 -14.39 -2.53
N ASP A 215 1.78 -13.53 -2.68
CA ASP A 215 2.65 -13.16 -1.56
C ASP A 215 1.84 -12.44 -0.48
N GLU A 216 1.07 -11.41 -0.84
CA GLU A 216 0.17 -10.68 0.09
C GLU A 216 -0.78 -11.62 0.82
N ASN A 217 -1.34 -12.62 0.12
CA ASN A 217 -2.26 -13.55 0.77
C ASN A 217 -1.55 -14.40 1.82
N ARG A 218 -0.34 -14.91 1.52
CA ARG A 218 0.45 -15.69 2.48
C ARG A 218 0.94 -14.84 3.65
N HIS A 219 1.32 -13.58 3.39
CA HIS A 219 1.66 -12.59 4.40
C HIS A 219 0.49 -12.35 5.36
N ALA A 220 -0.71 -12.14 4.80
CA ALA A 220 -1.92 -12.02 5.59
C ALA A 220 -2.24 -13.29 6.41
N ASP A 221 -2.02 -14.48 5.84
CA ASP A 221 -2.27 -15.75 6.53
C ASP A 221 -1.29 -15.97 7.69
N PHE A 222 -0.03 -15.55 7.55
CA PHE A 222 0.94 -15.51 8.65
C PHE A 222 0.49 -14.58 9.78
N PHE A 223 0.05 -13.36 9.47
CA PHE A 223 -0.50 -12.43 10.47
C PHE A 223 -1.80 -12.95 11.11
N ALA A 224 -2.64 -13.64 10.34
CA ALA A 224 -3.84 -14.30 10.86
C ALA A 224 -3.49 -15.39 11.87
N ALA A 225 -2.49 -16.22 11.57
CA ALA A 225 -2.01 -17.26 12.48
C ALA A 225 -1.45 -16.67 13.79
N ILE A 226 -0.73 -15.54 13.71
CA ILE A 226 -0.28 -14.79 14.89
C ILE A 226 -1.48 -14.25 15.68
N LEU A 227 -2.45 -13.60 15.05
CA LEU A 227 -3.64 -13.07 15.72
C LEU A 227 -4.44 -14.15 16.44
N LYS A 228 -4.57 -15.34 15.83
CA LYS A 228 -5.21 -16.51 16.46
C LYS A 228 -4.45 -17.01 17.69
N SER A 229 -3.11 -16.89 17.70
CA SER A 229 -2.30 -17.20 18.89
C SER A 229 -2.52 -16.20 20.03
N GLN A 230 -3.10 -15.02 19.74
CA GLN A 230 -3.41 -13.96 20.69
C GLN A 230 -4.93 -13.75 20.87
N PRO A 231 -5.70 -14.69 21.47
CA PRO A 231 -7.17 -14.61 21.53
C PRO A 231 -7.73 -13.31 22.12
N LYS A 232 -7.01 -12.65 23.02
CA LYS A 232 -7.41 -11.35 23.61
C LYS A 232 -7.57 -10.25 22.56
N LEU A 233 -6.89 -10.37 21.42
CA LEU A 233 -6.96 -9.48 20.26
C LEU A 233 -8.14 -9.79 19.32
N LEU A 234 -8.92 -10.84 19.55
CA LEU A 234 -10.06 -11.18 18.69
C LEU A 234 -11.37 -11.33 19.46
N THR A 235 -11.31 -11.73 20.72
CA THR A 235 -12.50 -12.20 21.47
C THR A 235 -13.07 -11.19 22.44
N THR A 236 -12.28 -10.19 22.87
CA THR A 236 -12.72 -9.21 23.87
C THR A 236 -13.61 -8.13 23.26
N ASN A 237 -14.41 -7.45 24.09
CA ASN A 237 -15.20 -6.30 23.63
C ASN A 237 -14.31 -5.16 23.12
N GLU A 238 -13.16 -4.95 23.77
CA GLU A 238 -12.17 -3.98 23.31
C GLU A 238 -11.59 -4.37 21.95
N ALA A 239 -11.23 -5.65 21.75
CA ALA A 239 -10.75 -6.15 20.45
C ALA A 239 -11.78 -5.95 19.33
N LYS A 240 -13.09 -6.15 19.61
CA LYS A 240 -14.15 -5.88 18.63
C LYS A 240 -14.16 -4.41 18.19
N LEU A 241 -13.95 -3.48 19.12
CA LEU A 241 -13.83 -2.04 18.82
C LEU A 241 -12.59 -1.75 17.97
N TRP A 242 -11.45 -2.36 18.29
CA TRP A 242 -10.22 -2.22 17.49
C TRP A 242 -10.36 -2.80 16.09
N CYS A 243 -10.88 -4.02 15.94
CA CYS A 243 -11.15 -4.62 14.64
C CYS A 243 -12.02 -3.71 13.77
N ARG A 244 -13.06 -3.10 14.37
CA ARG A 244 -13.95 -2.15 13.70
C ARG A 244 -13.23 -0.87 13.28
N PHE A 245 -12.41 -0.33 14.19
CA PHE A 245 -11.62 0.86 13.95
C PHE A 245 -10.65 0.65 12.79
N PHE A 246 -9.93 -0.47 12.78
CA PHE A 246 -8.96 -0.77 11.72
C PHE A 246 -9.63 -1.06 10.38
N LEU A 247 -10.73 -1.82 10.36
CA LEU A 247 -11.53 -2.00 9.13
C LEU A 247 -11.94 -0.66 8.53
N LEU A 248 -12.53 0.22 9.34
CA LEU A 248 -12.98 1.53 8.86
C LEU A 248 -11.82 2.41 8.42
N SER A 249 -10.73 2.42 9.19
CA SER A 249 -9.56 3.23 8.90
C SER A 249 -8.93 2.82 7.57
N VAL A 250 -8.71 1.52 7.35
CA VAL A 250 -8.13 1.00 6.10
C VAL A 250 -9.05 1.27 4.91
N PHE A 251 -10.37 1.04 5.04
CA PHE A 251 -11.31 1.31 3.94
C PHE A 251 -11.41 2.79 3.62
N ALA A 252 -11.46 3.65 4.63
CA ALA A 252 -11.53 5.09 4.44
C ALA A 252 -10.25 5.66 3.83
N THR A 253 -9.07 5.29 4.34
CA THR A 253 -7.80 5.80 3.80
C THR A 253 -7.59 5.33 2.37
N MET A 254 -7.93 4.08 2.05
CA MET A 254 -7.91 3.58 0.68
C MET A 254 -8.84 4.40 -0.22
N TYR A 255 -10.13 4.49 0.14
CA TYR A 255 -11.15 5.17 -0.66
C TYR A 255 -10.82 6.64 -0.93
N LEU A 256 -10.26 7.34 0.06
CA LEU A 256 -9.84 8.73 -0.09
C LEU A 256 -8.61 8.86 -1.00
N ASN A 257 -7.66 7.93 -0.88
CA ASN A 257 -6.40 7.93 -1.61
C ASN A 257 -6.59 7.62 -3.09
N ASP A 258 -7.41 6.62 -3.41
CA ASP A 258 -7.63 6.15 -4.78
C ASP A 258 -8.55 7.09 -5.57
N LEU A 259 -9.57 7.68 -4.95
CA LEU A 259 -10.42 8.67 -5.62
C LEU A 259 -9.69 9.99 -5.91
N GLN A 260 -8.72 10.38 -5.09
CA GLN A 260 -7.79 11.46 -5.43
C GLN A 260 -6.96 11.13 -6.69
N ARG A 261 -6.83 9.86 -7.06
CA ARG A 261 -6.01 9.33 -8.16
C ARG A 261 -6.85 8.65 -9.24
N SER A 262 -8.10 9.07 -9.38
CA SER A 262 -9.01 8.55 -10.39
C SER A 262 -8.45 8.57 -11.82
N ASN A 263 -7.53 9.48 -12.14
CA ASN A 263 -6.86 9.52 -13.44
C ASN A 263 -5.96 8.30 -13.70
N PHE A 264 -5.28 7.76 -12.68
CA PHE A 264 -4.50 6.52 -12.83
C PHE A 264 -5.42 5.33 -13.12
N TYR A 265 -6.52 5.20 -12.38
CA TYR A 265 -7.49 4.12 -12.63
C TYR A 265 -8.09 4.23 -14.03
N ARG A 266 -8.42 5.44 -14.49
CA ARG A 266 -8.91 5.66 -15.87
C ARG A 266 -7.88 5.25 -16.92
N LEU A 267 -6.59 5.50 -16.67
CA LEU A 267 -5.50 5.09 -17.58
C LEU A 267 -5.47 3.57 -17.79
N ILE A 268 -5.82 2.80 -16.76
CA ILE A 268 -5.89 1.32 -16.82
C ILE A 268 -7.31 0.78 -17.00
N GLY A 269 -8.25 1.59 -17.53
CA GLY A 269 -9.60 1.12 -17.89
C GLY A 269 -10.58 0.97 -16.72
N LEU A 270 -10.23 1.46 -15.53
CA LEU A 270 -11.04 1.30 -14.32
C LEU A 270 -11.72 2.61 -13.87
N ASP A 271 -12.93 2.47 -13.35
CA ASP A 271 -13.52 3.49 -12.49
C ASP A 271 -13.04 3.28 -11.05
N ALA A 272 -12.32 4.27 -10.50
CA ALA A 272 -11.74 4.18 -9.16
C ALA A 272 -12.79 3.91 -8.07
N LYS A 273 -13.99 4.47 -8.22
CA LYS A 273 -15.05 4.35 -7.21
C LYS A 273 -15.63 2.95 -7.17
N GLU A 274 -15.97 2.40 -8.33
CA GLU A 274 -16.50 1.04 -8.43
C GLU A 274 -15.44 0.00 -8.10
N PHE A 275 -14.18 0.24 -8.50
CA PHE A 275 -13.03 -0.56 -8.08
C PHE A 275 -12.92 -0.62 -6.54
N ASP A 276 -12.87 0.54 -5.86
CA ASP A 276 -12.71 0.56 -4.41
C ASP A 276 -13.92 -0.06 -3.69
N ARG A 277 -15.14 0.18 -4.18
CA ARG A 277 -16.36 -0.43 -3.63
C ARG A 277 -16.29 -1.94 -3.70
N TYR A 278 -15.79 -2.50 -4.80
CA TYR A 278 -15.60 -3.93 -4.96
C TYR A 278 -14.53 -4.46 -4.00
N VAL A 279 -13.35 -3.84 -3.98
CA VAL A 279 -12.24 -4.21 -3.11
C VAL A 279 -12.64 -4.15 -1.63
N ILE A 280 -13.31 -3.08 -1.19
CA ILE A 280 -13.79 -2.93 0.19
C ILE A 280 -14.73 -4.06 0.57
N ARG A 281 -15.69 -4.41 -0.30
CA ARG A 281 -16.63 -5.51 -0.04
C ARG A 281 -15.88 -6.83 0.12
N LYS A 282 -14.96 -7.13 -0.78
CA LYS A 282 -14.19 -8.37 -0.78
C LYS A 282 -13.23 -8.48 0.40
N THR A 283 -12.53 -7.40 0.73
CA THR A 283 -11.67 -7.34 1.91
C THR A 283 -12.47 -7.48 3.20
N ASN A 284 -13.64 -6.85 3.30
CA ASN A 284 -14.52 -6.98 4.46
C ASN A 284 -15.02 -8.43 4.62
N GLU A 285 -15.44 -9.07 3.53
CA GLU A 285 -15.82 -10.50 3.49
C GLU A 285 -14.67 -11.40 3.97
N SER A 286 -13.45 -11.23 3.43
CA SER A 286 -12.27 -11.99 3.85
C SER A 286 -11.88 -11.74 5.29
N ALA A 287 -11.89 -10.49 5.74
CA ALA A 287 -11.55 -10.11 7.11
C ALA A 287 -12.51 -10.75 8.13
N GLY A 288 -13.79 -10.92 7.78
CA GLY A 288 -14.79 -11.57 8.64
C GLY A 288 -14.46 -13.02 9.03
N ARG A 289 -13.59 -13.70 8.29
CA ARG A 289 -13.11 -15.05 8.64
C ARG A 289 -12.19 -15.08 9.86
N LEU A 290 -11.59 -13.93 10.21
CA LEU A 290 -10.68 -13.78 11.33
C LEU A 290 -11.21 -12.79 12.37
N PHE A 291 -11.71 -11.64 11.93
CA PHE A 291 -12.21 -10.60 12.81
C PHE A 291 -13.62 -10.97 13.30
N PRO A 292 -13.95 -10.66 14.58
CA PRO A 292 -15.23 -11.05 15.19
C PRO A 292 -16.41 -10.22 14.67
N ILE A 293 -16.10 -9.15 13.93
CA ILE A 293 -17.07 -8.24 13.34
C ILE A 293 -16.64 -7.86 11.92
N MET A 294 -17.63 -7.53 11.10
CA MET A 294 -17.48 -6.89 9.80
C MET A 294 -18.25 -5.57 9.80
N LEU A 295 -17.85 -4.64 8.94
CA LEU A 295 -18.65 -3.43 8.69
C LEU A 295 -19.84 -3.77 7.80
N ASP A 296 -20.99 -3.12 8.02
CA ASP A 296 -22.12 -3.22 7.08
C ASP A 296 -21.89 -2.34 5.85
N VAL A 297 -21.01 -2.80 4.97
CA VAL A 297 -20.63 -2.12 3.72
C VAL A 297 -21.75 -2.16 2.67
N LYS A 298 -22.83 -2.91 2.90
CA LYS A 298 -24.02 -2.96 2.04
C LYS A 298 -25.06 -1.92 2.47
N HIS A 299 -24.93 -1.33 3.65
CA HIS A 299 -25.78 -0.26 4.12
C HIS A 299 -25.80 0.91 3.10
N PRO A 300 -26.97 1.43 2.70
CA PRO A 300 -27.09 2.43 1.62
C PRO A 300 -26.34 3.74 1.92
N LEU A 301 -26.11 4.04 3.19
CA LEU A 301 -25.36 5.23 3.62
C LEU A 301 -23.85 5.03 3.71
N PHE A 302 -23.34 3.79 3.65
CA PHE A 302 -21.92 3.51 3.90
C PHE A 302 -21.01 4.26 2.92
N PHE A 303 -21.17 4.00 1.61
CA PHE A 303 -20.39 4.68 0.59
C PHE A 303 -20.77 6.15 0.43
N LYS A 304 -22.01 6.54 0.77
CA LYS A 304 -22.41 7.96 0.78
C LYS A 304 -21.61 8.77 1.79
N TYR A 305 -21.37 8.24 2.99
CA TYR A 305 -20.57 8.92 4.00
C TYR A 305 -19.08 8.89 3.67
N LEU A 306 -18.57 7.84 3.04
CA LEU A 306 -17.21 7.86 2.48
C LEU A 306 -17.07 8.90 1.35
N ASP A 307 -18.07 9.04 0.48
CA ASP A 307 -18.10 10.09 -0.56
C ASP A 307 -18.04 11.49 0.07
N ASN A 308 -18.76 11.72 1.17
CA ASN A 308 -18.67 13.00 1.90
C ASN A 308 -17.24 13.25 2.43
N CYS A 309 -16.58 12.22 2.96
CA CYS A 309 -15.18 12.33 3.39
C CYS A 309 -14.27 12.68 2.22
N VAL A 310 -14.48 12.09 1.05
CA VAL A 310 -13.72 12.38 -0.19
C VAL A 310 -13.91 13.84 -0.61
N GLN A 311 -15.15 14.33 -0.65
CA GLN A 311 -15.43 15.72 -1.04
C GLN A 311 -14.78 16.73 -0.07
N ALA A 312 -14.85 16.44 1.23
CA ALA A 312 -14.20 17.26 2.24
C ALA A 312 -12.65 17.22 2.11
N ASN A 313 -12.09 16.05 1.84
CA ASN A 313 -10.65 15.87 1.64
C ASN A 313 -10.15 16.57 0.36
N LEU A 314 -10.88 16.48 -0.76
CA LEU A 314 -10.58 17.23 -1.99
C LEU A 314 -10.64 18.75 -1.75
N SER A 315 -11.57 19.21 -0.92
CA SER A 315 -11.65 20.62 -0.53
C SER A 315 -10.45 21.05 0.31
N LEU A 316 -9.94 20.20 1.20
CA LEU A 316 -8.70 20.45 1.96
C LEU A 316 -7.49 20.61 1.04
N VAL A 317 -7.32 19.72 0.06
CA VAL A 317 -6.23 19.79 -0.93
C VAL A 317 -6.28 21.12 -1.70
N LYS A 318 -7.45 21.49 -2.22
CA LYS A 318 -7.66 22.77 -2.94
C LYS A 318 -7.36 23.99 -2.06
N ILE A 319 -7.68 23.93 -0.76
CA ILE A 319 -7.35 25.01 0.18
C ILE A 319 -5.84 25.13 0.35
N GLU A 320 -5.14 24.00 0.49
CA GLU A 320 -3.69 23.99 0.65
C GLU A 320 -2.96 24.57 -0.59
N GLU A 321 -3.40 24.20 -1.79
CA GLU A 321 -2.88 24.75 -3.05
C GLU A 321 -3.09 26.27 -3.15
N LYS A 322 -4.31 26.75 -2.89
CA LYS A 322 -4.62 28.19 -2.92
C LYS A 322 -3.85 28.99 -1.87
N GLN A 323 -3.67 28.42 -0.68
CA GLN A 323 -2.93 29.07 0.39
C GLN A 323 -1.42 29.19 0.07
N LYS A 324 -0.84 28.21 -0.64
CA LYS A 324 0.54 28.31 -1.13
C LYS A 324 0.72 29.48 -2.11
N GLN A 325 -0.31 29.78 -2.90
CA GLN A 325 -0.31 30.89 -3.88
C GLN A 325 -0.52 32.28 -3.23
N HIS A 326 -1.25 32.39 -2.11
CA HIS A 326 -1.63 33.65 -1.47
C HIS A 326 -0.92 33.85 -0.12
N ARG A 327 0.40 34.09 -0.15
CA ARG A 327 1.19 34.43 1.06
C ARG A 327 1.13 35.93 1.35
N GLY A 328 0.08 36.42 2.02
CA GLY A 328 0.08 37.83 2.44
C GLY A 328 -1.02 38.27 3.41
N TYR A 329 -2.26 37.85 3.22
CA TYR A 329 -3.39 38.46 3.93
C TYR A 329 -3.83 37.67 5.17
N ILE A 330 -3.86 38.33 6.33
CA ILE A 330 -4.25 37.75 7.63
C ILE A 330 -5.71 37.24 7.60
N ILE A 331 -6.61 38.01 6.97
CA ILE A 331 -8.03 37.67 6.84
C ILE A 331 -8.21 36.39 6.02
N GLU A 332 -7.50 36.25 4.89
CA GLU A 332 -7.55 35.04 4.07
C GLU A 332 -7.04 33.81 4.82
N LYS A 333 -5.95 33.95 5.60
CA LYS A 333 -5.46 32.86 6.45
C LYS A 333 -6.52 32.40 7.46
N PHE A 334 -7.25 33.33 8.07
CA PHE A 334 -8.33 33.00 9.00
C PHE A 334 -9.50 32.31 8.29
N VAL A 335 -9.89 32.78 7.11
CA VAL A 335 -10.92 32.12 6.28
C VAL A 335 -10.51 30.70 5.89
N TYR A 336 -9.26 30.49 5.45
CA TYR A 336 -8.74 29.17 5.13
C TYR A 336 -8.67 28.27 6.37
N PHE A 337 -8.33 28.82 7.54
CA PHE A 337 -8.39 28.09 8.81
C PHE A 337 -9.80 27.58 9.11
N LEU A 338 -10.83 28.45 9.08
CA LEU A 338 -12.21 28.04 9.30
C LEU A 338 -12.68 26.98 8.30
N LYS A 339 -12.35 27.15 7.01
CA LYS A 339 -12.67 26.16 5.98
C LYS A 339 -12.00 24.81 6.24
N ARG A 340 -10.76 24.79 6.73
CA ARG A 340 -10.10 23.53 7.12
C ARG A 340 -10.78 22.88 8.30
N CYS A 341 -11.07 23.63 9.36
CA CYS A 341 -11.80 23.13 10.53
C CYS A 341 -13.14 22.51 10.12
N PHE A 342 -13.89 23.17 9.25
CA PHE A 342 -15.15 22.64 8.72
C PHE A 342 -14.95 21.32 7.96
N ASN A 343 -13.98 21.23 7.05
CA ASN A 343 -13.74 19.99 6.30
C ASN A 343 -13.23 18.85 7.18
N TYR A 344 -12.36 19.13 8.17
CA TYR A 344 -11.96 18.13 9.16
C TYR A 344 -13.14 17.66 10.00
N TYR A 345 -14.02 18.57 10.43
CA TYR A 345 -15.26 18.22 11.10
C TYR A 345 -16.15 17.32 10.23
N MET A 346 -16.28 17.63 8.93
CA MET A 346 -17.06 16.80 8.02
C MET A 346 -16.49 15.38 7.89
N ILE A 347 -15.18 15.23 7.76
CA ILE A 347 -14.53 13.91 7.73
C ILE A 347 -14.78 13.18 9.05
N ALA A 348 -14.46 13.81 10.19
CA ALA A 348 -14.61 13.21 11.51
C ALA A 348 -16.06 12.79 11.79
N LYS A 349 -17.03 13.66 11.51
CA LYS A 349 -18.46 13.38 11.65
C LYS A 349 -18.88 12.13 10.87
N ASN A 350 -18.54 12.07 9.58
CA ASN A 350 -18.93 10.94 8.73
C ASN A 350 -18.24 9.63 9.17
N LEU A 351 -16.96 9.68 9.52
CA LEU A 351 -16.25 8.51 10.06
C LEU A 351 -16.82 8.04 11.40
N VAL A 352 -17.22 8.96 12.29
CA VAL A 352 -17.90 8.62 13.55
C VAL A 352 -19.23 7.93 13.26
N TYR A 353 -20.05 8.45 12.34
CA TYR A 353 -21.29 7.78 11.94
C TYR A 353 -21.03 6.37 11.39
N LEU A 354 -20.06 6.21 10.49
CA LEU A 354 -19.67 4.91 9.94
C LEU A 354 -19.18 3.96 11.04
N TYR A 355 -18.40 4.48 12.00
CA TYR A 355 -17.91 3.71 13.14
C TYR A 355 -19.03 3.30 14.08
N PHE A 356 -20.21 3.92 14.06
CA PHE A 356 -21.35 3.52 14.91
C PHE A 356 -22.47 2.79 14.14
N LEU A 357 -22.45 2.73 12.80
CA LEU A 357 -23.36 1.89 12.00
C LEU A 357 -23.32 0.42 12.43
N GLN A 358 -24.47 -0.17 12.79
CA GLN A 358 -24.56 -1.52 13.35
C GLN A 358 -23.67 -2.53 12.58
N PRO A 359 -22.65 -3.12 13.24
CA PRO A 359 -21.74 -4.04 12.56
C PRO A 359 -22.39 -5.41 12.41
N ILE A 360 -21.86 -6.21 11.48
CA ILE A 360 -22.24 -7.60 11.28
C ILE A 360 -21.38 -8.47 12.21
N ASN A 361 -22.00 -9.34 13.00
CA ASN A 361 -21.28 -10.28 13.86
C ASN A 361 -20.81 -11.50 13.05
N SER A 362 -19.56 -11.45 12.58
CA SER A 362 -18.93 -12.51 11.78
C SER A 362 -18.41 -13.67 12.63
N GLN A 363 -18.30 -13.51 13.95
CA GLN A 363 -17.92 -14.61 14.86
C GLN A 363 -18.88 -15.80 14.75
N LYS A 364 -20.16 -15.55 14.43
CA LYS A 364 -21.17 -16.60 14.22
C LYS A 364 -20.87 -17.52 13.04
N THR A 365 -20.07 -17.07 12.07
CA THR A 365 -19.78 -17.78 10.82
C THR A 365 -18.36 -18.31 10.75
N TRP A 366 -17.56 -18.22 11.81
CA TRP A 366 -16.19 -18.75 11.82
C TRP A 366 -16.13 -20.27 11.66
N ASN A 367 -17.15 -20.98 12.16
CA ASN A 367 -17.22 -22.44 12.10
C ASN A 367 -18.07 -22.96 10.94
N THR A 368 -18.60 -22.07 10.09
CA THR A 368 -19.33 -22.48 8.89
C THR A 368 -18.34 -22.54 7.73
N ILE A 369 -18.11 -23.74 7.21
CA ILE A 369 -17.47 -23.92 5.90
C ILE A 369 -18.49 -23.39 4.88
N LEU A 370 -18.13 -22.30 4.19
CA LEU A 370 -18.94 -21.71 3.11
C LEU A 370 -18.69 -22.42 1.79
#